data_AF-A0A9X5XCH4-F1
#
_entry.id   AF-A0A9X5XCH4-F1
#
_cell.length_a   1.000
_cell.length_b   1.000
_cell.length_c   1.000
_cell.angle_alpha   90.00
_cell.angle_beta   90.00
_cell.angle_gamma   90.00
#
_symmetry.space_group_name_H-M   'P 1'
#
loop_
_entity.id
_entity.type
_entity.pdbx_description
1 polymer ?
#
loop_
_entity_poly.entity_id
_entity_poly.type
_entity_poly.pdbx_seq_one_letter_code
_entity_poly.pdbx_strand_id
1 'polypeptide(L)'
;MLGTPPAAAHLDTAVRAQLARLYGTSTTRWELLAVHHTRDAVPAMPPPHDLRRPVRLLAGLYVCGDHRDTGTVQGALHSGRRAAHALLMDLGARPTATEEPLETAA
;
A
#
# COMPACT_ATOMS: atom_id res chain seq x y z
N MET A 1 11.34 6.82 15.21
CA MET A 1 11.94 7.15 13.90
C MET A 1 12.88 6.01 13.53
N LEU A 2 12.80 5.45 12.32
CA LEU A 2 13.63 4.33 11.85
C LEU A 2 15.09 4.70 11.50
N GLY A 3 15.61 5.82 12.02
CA GLY A 3 16.98 6.28 11.76
C GLY A 3 17.25 6.67 10.29
N THR A 4 18.50 7.00 9.98
CA THR A 4 18.97 7.21 8.60
C THR A 4 19.12 5.85 7.92
N PRO A 5 18.59 5.65 6.71
CA PRO A 5 18.77 4.39 6.01
C PRO A 5 20.27 4.13 5.73
N PRO A 6 20.71 2.87 5.75
CA PRO A 6 22.10 2.53 5.44
C PRO A 6 22.44 2.94 4.00
N ALA A 7 23.72 3.21 3.76
CA ALA A 7 24.19 3.58 2.41
C ALA A 7 23.89 2.47 1.39
N ALA A 8 23.54 2.87 0.17
CA ALA A 8 23.17 1.96 -0.92
C ALA A 8 24.21 0.87 -1.19
N ALA A 9 25.51 1.18 -1.11
CA ALA A 9 26.59 0.20 -1.29
C ALA A 9 26.59 -0.92 -0.22
N HIS A 10 26.24 -0.57 1.01
CA HIS A 10 26.13 -1.54 2.10
C HIS A 10 24.92 -2.47 1.88
N LEU A 11 23.79 -1.89 1.48
CA LEU A 11 22.58 -2.66 1.13
C LEU A 11 22.83 -3.59 -0.05
N ASP A 12 23.46 -3.10 -1.11
CA ASP A 12 23.77 -3.89 -2.31
C ASP A 12 24.61 -5.13 -1.97
N THR A 13 25.66 -4.95 -1.16
CA THR A 13 26.50 -6.05 -0.70
C THR A 13 25.70 -7.10 0.07
N ALA A 14 24.88 -6.66 1.04
CA ALA A 14 24.06 -7.57 1.86
C ALA A 14 23.01 -8.31 1.03
N VAL A 15 22.31 -7.60 0.13
CA VAL A 15 21.28 -8.15 -0.76
C VAL A 15 21.89 -9.18 -1.71
N ARG A 16 23.00 -8.87 -2.38
CA ARG A 16 23.66 -9.81 -3.31
C ARG A 16 24.09 -11.10 -2.63
N ALA A 17 24.60 -11.02 -1.41
CA ALA A 17 24.97 -12.20 -0.63
C ALA A 17 23.75 -13.06 -0.28
N GLN A 18 22.62 -12.44 0.05
CA GLN A 18 21.36 -13.15 0.32
C GLN A 18 20.77 -13.77 -0.95
N LEU A 19 20.75 -13.04 -2.07
CA LEU A 19 20.23 -13.53 -3.34
C LEU A 19 21.07 -14.69 -3.89
N ALA A 20 22.39 -14.67 -3.69
CA ALA A 20 23.25 -15.80 -4.07
C ALA A 20 22.86 -17.09 -3.34
N ARG A 21 22.51 -17.00 -2.04
CA ARG A 21 22.00 -18.14 -1.26
C ARG A 21 20.60 -18.56 -1.70
N LEU A 22 19.70 -17.60 -1.93
CA LEU A 22 18.31 -17.87 -2.30
C LEU A 22 18.20 -18.56 -3.67
N TYR A 23 19.00 -18.13 -4.64
CA TYR A 23 18.97 -18.64 -6.00
C TYR A 23 20.02 -19.74 -6.27
N GLY A 24 20.89 -20.03 -5.32
CA GLY A 24 21.95 -21.04 -5.48
C GLY A 24 22.94 -20.72 -6.62
N THR A 25 23.13 -19.44 -6.94
CA THR A 25 23.96 -18.99 -8.06
C THR A 25 24.78 -17.76 -7.69
N SER A 26 25.86 -17.52 -8.42
CA SER A 26 26.70 -16.35 -8.20
C SER A 26 26.00 -15.06 -8.64
N THR A 27 26.00 -14.05 -7.75
CA THR A 27 25.52 -12.69 -8.04
C THR A 27 26.65 -11.72 -8.39
N THR A 28 27.90 -12.20 -8.55
CA THR A 28 29.09 -11.36 -8.78
C THR A 28 29.04 -10.55 -10.07
N ARG A 29 28.30 -11.03 -11.07
CA ARG A 29 28.13 -10.36 -12.37
C ARG A 29 26.93 -9.41 -12.41
N TRP A 30 26.10 -9.38 -11.38
CA TRP A 30 24.88 -8.58 -11.41
C TRP A 30 25.26 -7.09 -11.28
N GLU A 31 24.42 -6.20 -11.77
CA GLU A 31 24.62 -4.74 -11.65
C GLU A 31 23.46 -4.16 -10.84
N LEU A 32 23.78 -3.24 -9.92
CA LEU A 32 22.76 -2.54 -9.15
C LEU A 32 22.12 -1.49 -10.05
N LEU A 33 20.83 -1.66 -10.35
CA LEU A 33 20.10 -0.66 -11.16
C LEU A 33 19.67 0.55 -10.32
N ALA A 34 19.10 0.32 -9.13
CA ALA A 34 18.63 1.39 -8.27
C ALA A 34 18.44 0.94 -6.81
N VAL A 35 18.54 1.91 -5.89
CA VAL A 35 18.07 1.78 -4.51
C VAL A 35 17.13 2.95 -4.24
N HIS A 36 15.93 2.64 -3.74
CA HIS A 36 14.94 3.63 -3.36
C HIS A 36 14.63 3.52 -1.88
N HIS A 37 14.74 4.64 -1.17
CA HIS A 37 14.34 4.75 0.22
C HIS A 37 13.05 5.55 0.32
N THR A 38 11.97 4.87 0.71
CA THR A 38 10.68 5.48 0.95
C THR A 38 10.39 5.41 2.45
N ARG A 39 10.49 6.55 3.14
CA ARG A 39 10.45 6.65 4.62
C ARG A 39 9.17 6.09 5.23
N ASP A 40 8.04 6.30 4.57
CA ASP A 40 6.71 5.91 5.04
C ASP A 40 6.02 5.02 3.99
N ALA A 41 6.75 4.02 3.48
CA ALA A 41 6.30 3.16 2.39
C ALA A 41 5.03 2.34 2.72
N VAL A 42 4.85 2.01 4.00
CA VAL A 42 3.71 1.23 4.50
C VAL A 42 3.24 1.80 5.83
N PRO A 43 1.94 1.72 6.14
CA PRO A 43 1.41 2.16 7.42
C PRO A 43 1.90 1.22 8.54
N ALA A 44 2.19 1.81 9.71
CA ALA A 44 2.38 1.02 10.92
C ALA A 44 1.04 0.43 11.38
N MET A 45 1.01 -0.87 11.68
CA MET A 45 -0.18 -1.59 12.16
C MET A 45 0.14 -2.43 13.41
N PRO A 46 0.57 -1.79 14.52
CA PRO A 46 0.87 -2.52 15.75
C PRO A 46 -0.41 -3.13 16.37
N PRO A 47 -0.32 -4.30 17.03
CA PRO A 47 -1.45 -4.89 17.73
C PRO A 47 -1.80 -4.11 19.02
N PRO A 48 -3.09 -4.04 19.40
CA PRO A 48 -4.25 -4.50 18.63
C PRO A 48 -4.59 -3.48 17.52
N HIS A 49 -4.64 -3.95 16.28
CA HIS A 49 -5.00 -3.13 15.13
C HIS A 49 -6.47 -3.33 14.77
N ASP A 50 -7.21 -2.22 14.64
CA ASP A 50 -8.58 -2.25 14.14
C ASP A 50 -8.57 -2.42 12.63
N LEU A 51 -9.00 -3.60 12.16
CA LEU A 51 -9.00 -3.95 10.73
C LEU A 51 -10.13 -3.26 9.94
N ARG A 52 -10.97 -2.44 10.60
CA ARG A 52 -12.08 -1.75 9.94
C ARG A 52 -12.36 -0.39 10.57
N ARG A 53 -11.33 0.46 10.66
CA ARG A 53 -11.44 1.78 11.28
C ARG A 53 -12.51 2.64 10.57
N PRO A 54 -13.18 3.58 11.28
CA PRO A 54 -14.26 4.40 10.71
C PRO A 54 -13.86 5.19 9.45
N VAL A 55 -14.75 5.32 8.46
CA VAL A 55 -14.45 6.11 7.24
C VAL A 55 -15.03 7.54 7.30
N ARG A 56 -15.91 7.83 8.25
CA ARG A 56 -16.44 9.17 8.54
C ARG A 56 -15.63 9.78 9.68
N LEU A 57 -14.95 10.90 9.45
CA LEU A 57 -14.19 11.59 10.50
C LEU A 57 -14.96 12.78 11.08
N LEU A 58 -15.52 13.60 10.21
CA LEU A 58 -16.29 14.80 10.55
C LEU A 58 -17.44 14.95 9.56
N ALA A 59 -18.37 15.88 9.82
CA ALA A 59 -19.48 16.15 8.91
C ALA A 59 -18.97 16.53 7.51
N GLY A 60 -19.22 15.66 6.52
CA GLY A 60 -18.75 15.83 5.14
C GLY A 60 -17.29 15.45 4.87
N LEU A 61 -16.53 14.99 5.88
CA LEU A 61 -15.15 14.53 5.70
C LEU A 61 -15.04 13.00 5.84
N TYR A 62 -14.68 12.38 4.72
CA TYR A 62 -14.46 10.93 4.64
C TYR A 62 -12.99 10.63 4.40
N VAL A 63 -12.49 9.54 4.98
CA VAL A 63 -11.11 9.08 4.82
C VAL A 63 -11.09 7.63 4.35
N CYS A 64 -10.20 7.34 3.41
CA CYS A 64 -9.90 6.01 2.94
C CYS A 64 -8.39 5.85 2.73
N GLY A 65 -7.94 4.61 2.65
CA GLY A 65 -6.54 4.23 2.53
C GLY A 65 -6.28 2.92 3.25
N ASP A 66 -5.16 2.29 2.94
CA ASP A 66 -4.71 1.06 3.57
C ASP A 66 -4.66 1.14 5.11
N HIS A 67 -4.34 2.31 5.66
CA HIS A 67 -4.34 2.63 7.09
C HIS A 67 -5.74 2.63 7.76
N ARG A 68 -6.83 2.53 6.98
CA ARG A 68 -8.20 2.38 7.49
C ARG A 68 -8.66 0.93 7.61
N ASP A 69 -8.00 0.00 6.92
CA ASP A 69 -8.25 -1.44 6.99
C ASP A 69 -6.95 -2.21 7.27
N THR A 70 -6.46 -3.05 6.34
CA THR A 70 -5.41 -4.07 6.58
C THR A 70 -4.01 -3.75 6.08
N GLY A 71 -3.69 -2.51 5.70
CA GLY A 71 -2.32 -2.14 5.33
C GLY A 71 -1.89 -2.71 3.98
N THR A 72 -2.86 -3.09 3.16
CA THR A 72 -2.68 -3.68 1.83
C THR A 72 -3.37 -2.83 0.78
N VAL A 73 -2.99 -3.03 -0.49
CA VAL A 73 -3.70 -2.42 -1.64
C VAL A 73 -5.19 -2.78 -1.62
N GLN A 74 -5.54 -4.04 -1.32
CA GLN A 74 -6.94 -4.46 -1.21
C GLN A 74 -7.67 -3.78 -0.05
N GLY A 75 -6.99 -3.58 1.09
CA GLY A 75 -7.52 -2.78 2.20
C GLY A 75 -7.76 -1.31 1.81
N ALA A 76 -6.87 -0.70 1.02
CA ALA A 76 -7.07 0.64 0.51
C ALA A 76 -8.31 0.74 -0.39
N LEU A 77 -8.46 -0.19 -1.34
CA LEU A 77 -9.63 -0.23 -2.23
C LEU A 77 -10.93 -0.49 -1.45
N HIS A 78 -10.89 -1.39 -0.46
CA HIS A 78 -12.05 -1.71 0.36
C HIS A 78 -12.51 -0.51 1.20
N SER A 79 -11.58 0.16 1.88
CA SER A 79 -11.89 1.39 2.63
C SER A 79 -12.39 2.51 1.73
N GLY A 80 -11.86 2.62 0.49
CA GLY A 80 -12.34 3.56 -0.52
C GLY A 80 -13.81 3.33 -0.87
N ARG A 81 -14.17 2.07 -1.16
CA ARG A 81 -15.57 1.69 -1.43
C ARG A 81 -16.48 1.98 -0.23
N ARG A 82 -16.01 1.73 1.00
CA ARG A 82 -16.75 2.08 2.23
C ARG A 82 -16.95 3.58 2.37
N ALA A 83 -15.92 4.39 2.12
CA ALA A 83 -15.98 5.84 2.18
C ALA A 83 -16.93 6.42 1.13
N ALA A 84 -16.85 5.95 -0.11
CA ALA A 84 -17.75 6.36 -1.19
C ALA A 84 -19.22 6.00 -0.89
N HIS A 85 -19.48 4.78 -0.41
CA HIS A 85 -20.83 4.37 0.01
C HIS A 85 -21.35 5.29 1.12
N ALA A 86 -20.51 5.55 2.14
CA ALA A 86 -20.85 6.43 3.25
C ALA A 86 -21.24 7.84 2.77
N LEU A 87 -20.44 8.41 1.86
CA LEU A 87 -20.69 9.71 1.25
C LEU A 87 -22.01 9.73 0.47
N LEU A 88 -22.25 8.75 -0.41
CA LEU A 88 -23.47 8.70 -1.22
C LEU A 88 -24.73 8.62 -0.35
N MET A 89 -24.68 7.79 0.69
CA MET A 89 -25.79 7.67 1.65
C MET A 89 -26.06 8.99 2.38
N ASP A 90 -25.01 9.66 2.84
CA ASP A 90 -25.16 10.92 3.59
C ASP A 90 -25.64 12.08 2.68
N LEU A 91 -25.33 12.03 1.38
CA LEU A 91 -25.85 12.96 0.37
C LEU A 91 -27.25 12.59 -0.17
N GLY A 92 -27.79 11.42 0.19
CA GLY A 92 -29.02 10.89 -0.40
C GLY A 92 -28.92 10.61 -1.91
N ALA A 93 -27.70 10.49 -2.44
CA ALA A 93 -27.44 10.24 -3.85
C ALA A 93 -27.51 8.73 -4.14
N ARG A 94 -28.20 8.36 -5.22
CA ARG A 94 -28.12 6.99 -5.76
C ARG A 94 -26.97 6.94 -6.75
N PRO A 95 -26.09 5.92 -6.71
CA PRO A 95 -25.11 5.74 -7.77
C PRO A 95 -25.86 5.58 -9.10
N THR A 96 -25.60 6.46 -10.05
CA THR A 96 -25.94 6.25 -11.46
C THR A 96 -24.98 5.20 -11.98
N ALA A 97 -25.33 3.92 -11.85
CA ALA A 97 -24.52 2.85 -12.39
C ALA A 97 -24.62 2.88 -13.92
N THR A 98 -23.68 3.57 -14.57
CA THR A 98 -23.23 3.19 -15.90
C THR A 98 -21.95 2.41 -15.67
N GLU A 99 -22.07 1.10 -15.48
CA GLU A 99 -20.93 0.22 -15.61
C GLU A 99 -20.61 0.15 -17.10
N GLU A 100 -19.69 1.00 -17.57
CA GLU A 100 -19.00 0.70 -18.82
C GLU A 100 -18.19 -0.58 -18.59
N PRO A 101 -18.40 -1.63 -19.39
CA PRO A 101 -17.59 -2.84 -19.29
C PRO A 101 -16.12 -2.45 -19.44
N LEU A 102 -15.26 -2.85 -18.50
CA LEU A 102 -13.82 -2.77 -18.75
C LEU A 102 -13.52 -3.64 -19.97
N GLU A 103 -13.13 -3.00 -21.08
CA GLU A 103 -12.57 -3.72 -22.22
C GLU A 103 -11.41 -4.56 -21.71
N THR A 104 -11.53 -5.88 -21.88
CA THR A 104 -10.50 -6.82 -21.48
C THR A 104 -9.32 -6.60 -22.41
N ALA A 105 -8.19 -6.16 -21.88
CA ALA A 105 -6.95 -6.06 -22.64
C ALA A 105 -6.56 -7.46 -23.14
N ALA A 106 -6.53 -7.62 -24.47
CA ALA A 106 -6.14 -8.84 -25.17
C ALA A 106 -4.62 -9.06 -25.18
#